data_AF-A0A4P8SQG9-F1
#
_entry.id   AF-A0A4P8SQG9-F1
#
_cell.length_a   1.000
_cell.length_b   1.000
_cell.length_c   1.000
_cell.angle_alpha   90.00
_cell.angle_beta   90.00
_cell.angle_gamma   90.00
#
_symmetry.space_group_name_H-M   'P 1'
#
loop_
_entity.id
_entity.type
_entity.pdbx_description
1 polymer ?
#
loop_
_entity_poly.entity_id
_entity_poly.type
_entity_poly.pdbx_seq_one_letter_code
_entity_poly.pdbx_strand_id
1 'polypeptide(L)'
;MAQFIKHYNRADTGDDQPTEEGRRQAHRAAVIVSSDLPRALSSLRALGLHPSQTHAVFREAELPVLRLPAPRLAPFSWVFLFRLLWLGGWSGEAESYRAAQQRADAACDRLVALAQKADGPVLLMGHGIMNRLIAKRLMQRGWRQSAAPGKGHWGLGIYQSAP
;
A
#
# COMPACT_ATOMS: atom_id res chain seq x y z
N MET A 1 19.44 -10.83 6.04
CA MET A 1 18.43 -10.15 5.20
C MET A 1 17.09 -10.88 5.09
N ALA A 2 17.04 -12.17 4.73
CA ALA A 2 15.75 -12.91 4.70
C ALA A 2 15.02 -12.92 6.06
N GLN A 3 15.76 -13.12 7.18
CA GLN A 3 15.22 -12.95 8.53
C GLN A 3 14.76 -11.52 8.81
N PHE A 4 15.48 -10.50 8.29
CA PHE A 4 15.08 -9.10 8.43
C PHE A 4 13.75 -8.83 7.71
N ILE A 5 13.57 -9.31 6.48
CA ILE A 5 12.31 -9.19 5.73
C ILE A 5 11.17 -9.89 6.47
N LYS A 6 11.43 -11.07 7.03
CA LYS A 6 10.44 -11.83 7.82
C LYS A 6 10.03 -11.08 9.09
N HIS A 7 10.99 -10.50 9.83
CA HIS A 7 10.70 -9.69 11.01
C HIS A 7 10.00 -8.38 10.64
N TYR A 8 10.42 -7.71 9.57
CA TYR A 8 9.78 -6.50 9.05
C TYR A 8 8.32 -6.75 8.62
N ASN A 9 8.05 -7.89 7.98
CA ASN A 9 6.69 -8.28 7.64
C ASN A 9 5.84 -8.66 8.84
N ARG A 10 6.45 -8.93 10.00
CA ARG A 10 5.75 -9.18 11.27
C ARG A 10 5.65 -7.95 12.16
N ALA A 11 6.35 -6.87 11.81
CA ALA A 11 6.38 -5.66 12.61
C ALA A 11 5.01 -4.97 12.63
N ASP A 12 4.71 -4.43 13.80
CA ASP A 12 3.58 -3.56 14.07
C ASP A 12 3.94 -2.10 13.67
N THR A 13 2.97 -1.18 13.68
CA THR A 13 3.23 0.26 13.58
C THR A 13 3.85 0.79 14.86
N GLY A 14 4.55 1.93 14.75
CA GLY A 14 5.05 2.65 15.92
C GLY A 14 3.97 3.49 16.57
N ASP A 15 4.38 4.48 17.37
CA ASP A 15 3.48 5.38 18.10
C ASP A 15 2.93 6.53 17.23
N ASP A 16 3.18 6.51 15.92
CA ASP A 16 2.71 7.53 14.99
C ASP A 16 1.19 7.46 14.80
N GLN A 17 0.52 8.61 14.91
CA GLN A 17 -0.93 8.70 14.86
C GLN A 17 -1.42 9.37 13.57
N PRO A 18 -2.59 8.98 13.05
CA PRO A 18 -3.22 9.66 11.93
C PRO A 18 -3.61 11.09 12.32
N THR A 19 -3.63 11.98 11.33
CA THR A 19 -4.25 13.29 11.51
C THR A 19 -5.75 13.14 11.81
N GLU A 20 -6.32 14.13 12.50
CA GLU A 20 -7.76 14.13 12.81
C GLU A 20 -8.62 14.08 11.55
N GLU A 21 -8.19 14.77 10.49
CA GLU A 21 -8.79 14.67 9.15
C GLU A 21 -8.77 13.24 8.62
N GLY A 22 -7.60 12.59 8.67
CA GLY A 22 -7.43 11.20 8.22
C GLY A 22 -8.34 10.25 8.98
N ARG A 23 -8.45 10.43 10.30
CA ARG A 23 -9.37 9.66 11.15
C ARG A 23 -10.82 9.88 10.75
N ARG A 24 -11.26 11.14 10.61
CA ARG A 24 -12.64 11.47 10.22
C ARG A 24 -13.01 10.87 8.87
N GLN A 25 -12.12 10.93 7.88
CA GLN A 25 -12.36 10.34 6.56
C GLN A 25 -12.40 8.82 6.62
N ALA A 26 -11.53 8.19 7.42
CA ALA A 26 -11.54 6.74 7.60
C ALA A 26 -12.87 6.23 8.19
N HIS A 27 -13.45 6.94 9.16
CA HIS A 27 -14.74 6.58 9.76
C HIS A 27 -15.95 6.78 8.84
N ARG A 28 -15.80 7.49 7.71
CA ARG A 28 -16.87 7.61 6.69
C ARG A 28 -16.97 6.40 5.77
N ALA A 29 -16.00 5.49 5.83
CA ALA A 29 -15.98 4.34 4.96
C ALA A 29 -17.11 3.35 5.30
N ALA A 30 -17.91 3.00 4.31
CA ALA A 30 -18.92 1.95 4.43
C ALA A 30 -18.29 0.56 4.39
N VAL A 31 -17.21 0.40 3.63
CA VAL A 31 -16.44 -0.84 3.52
C VAL A 31 -14.98 -0.56 3.80
N ILE A 32 -14.39 -1.36 4.69
CA ILE A 32 -12.98 -1.26 5.04
C ILE A 32 -12.28 -2.55 4.58
N VAL A 33 -11.26 -2.41 3.75
CA VAL A 33 -10.40 -3.52 3.32
C VAL A 33 -8.94 -3.21 3.63
N SER A 34 -8.14 -4.27 3.81
CA SER A 34 -6.73 -4.10 4.15
C SER A 34 -5.83 -5.17 3.57
N SER A 35 -4.53 -4.86 3.52
CA SER A 35 -3.50 -5.90 3.50
C SER A 35 -3.55 -6.72 4.79
N ASP A 36 -3.29 -8.01 4.66
CA ASP A 36 -3.12 -8.95 5.77
C ASP A 36 -1.77 -8.83 6.52
N LEU A 37 -0.95 -7.80 6.22
CA LEU A 37 0.30 -7.57 6.94
C LEU A 37 0.01 -6.88 8.29
N PRO A 38 0.63 -7.32 9.40
CA PRO A 38 0.43 -6.81 10.76
C PRO A 38 0.41 -5.29 10.88
N ARG A 39 1.39 -4.58 10.30
CA ARG A 39 1.41 -3.11 10.30
C ARG A 39 0.16 -2.46 9.70
N ALA A 40 -0.42 -3.01 8.63
CA ALA A 40 -1.64 -2.43 8.04
C ALA A 40 -2.85 -2.67 8.95
N LEU A 41 -2.95 -3.86 9.54
CA LEU A 41 -3.99 -4.18 10.51
C LEU A 41 -3.87 -3.32 11.77
N SER A 42 -2.65 -3.03 12.19
CA SER A 42 -2.43 -2.21 13.36
C SER A 42 -2.72 -0.74 13.14
N SER A 43 -2.41 -0.19 11.95
CA SER A 43 -2.89 1.14 11.56
C SER A 43 -4.41 1.24 11.66
N LEU A 44 -5.16 0.20 11.25
CA LEU A 44 -6.62 0.17 11.44
C LEU A 44 -7.00 0.13 12.92
N ARG A 45 -6.32 -0.67 13.75
CA ARG A 45 -6.58 -0.69 15.21
C ARG A 45 -6.33 0.65 15.88
N ALA A 46 -5.28 1.38 15.49
CA ALA A 46 -5.01 2.74 15.99
C ALA A 46 -6.09 3.76 15.57
N LEU A 47 -6.80 3.49 14.48
CA LEU A 47 -8.00 4.22 14.06
C LEU A 47 -9.28 3.75 14.80
N GLY A 48 -9.23 2.67 15.58
CA GLY A 48 -10.42 2.04 16.17
C GLY A 48 -11.30 1.34 15.12
N LEU A 49 -10.70 0.92 14.01
CA LEU A 49 -11.38 0.30 12.87
C LEU A 49 -10.94 -1.15 12.68
N HIS A 50 -11.82 -1.95 12.08
CA HIS A 50 -11.53 -3.33 11.70
C HIS A 50 -11.83 -3.55 10.21
N PRO A 51 -10.96 -4.28 9.48
CA PRO A 51 -11.22 -4.58 8.09
C PRO A 51 -12.34 -5.62 7.98
N SER A 52 -13.32 -5.36 7.12
CA SER A 52 -14.31 -6.35 6.70
C SER A 52 -13.66 -7.51 5.93
N GLN A 53 -12.60 -7.22 5.18
CA GLN A 53 -11.86 -8.19 4.39
C GLN A 53 -10.37 -7.85 4.39
N THR A 54 -9.53 -8.88 4.43
CA THR A 54 -8.08 -8.74 4.22
C THR A 54 -7.66 -9.56 3.02
N HIS A 55 -6.69 -9.07 2.25
CA HIS A 55 -6.23 -9.80 1.06
C HIS A 55 -4.76 -9.54 0.76
N ALA A 56 -4.05 -10.60 0.38
CA ALA A 56 -2.64 -10.53 -0.01
C ALA A 56 -2.36 -9.64 -1.23
N VAL A 57 -3.40 -9.31 -2.02
CA VAL A 57 -3.27 -8.49 -3.24
C VAL A 57 -2.87 -7.05 -2.89
N PHE A 58 -3.20 -6.61 -1.68
CA PHE A 58 -2.89 -5.29 -1.16
C PHE A 58 -1.54 -5.22 -0.43
N ARG A 59 -0.78 -6.33 -0.33
CA ARG A 59 0.54 -6.35 0.32
C ARG A 59 1.49 -5.37 -0.35
N GLU A 60 2.47 -4.88 0.41
CA GLU A 60 3.51 -4.02 -0.16
C GLU A 60 4.29 -4.76 -1.27
N ALA A 61 4.76 -4.01 -2.27
CA ALA A 61 5.65 -4.56 -3.28
C ALA A 61 7.02 -4.86 -2.65
N GLU A 62 7.38 -6.14 -2.63
CA GLU A 62 8.63 -6.63 -2.06
C GLU A 62 9.84 -5.92 -2.69
N LEU A 63 10.84 -5.61 -1.87
CA LEU A 63 12.10 -5.05 -2.35
C LEU A 63 12.99 -6.20 -2.81
N PRO A 64 13.52 -6.14 -4.05
CA PRO A 64 14.48 -7.13 -4.49
C PRO A 64 15.80 -6.84 -3.77
N VAL A 65 16.26 -7.76 -2.93
CA VAL A 65 17.50 -7.56 -2.17
C VAL A 65 18.63 -8.40 -2.75
N LEU A 66 19.72 -7.74 -3.17
CA LEU A 66 20.96 -8.41 -3.56
C LEU A 66 21.73 -8.85 -2.32
N ARG A 67 22.18 -10.10 -2.31
CA ARG A 67 23.14 -10.63 -1.34
C ARG A 67 24.55 -10.49 -1.91
N LEU A 68 25.08 -9.28 -1.91
CA LEU A 68 26.47 -9.02 -2.32
C LEU A 68 27.29 -8.58 -1.09
N PRO A 69 28.61 -8.84 -1.05
CA PRO A 69 29.52 -8.15 -0.12
C PRO A 69 29.53 -6.67 -0.51
N ALA A 70 28.63 -5.92 0.09
CA ALA A 70 28.26 -4.60 -0.38
C ALA A 70 29.05 -3.50 0.36
N PRO A 71 29.36 -2.36 -0.29
CA PRO A 71 30.01 -1.24 0.36
C PRO A 71 29.15 -0.68 1.51
N ARG A 72 29.79 -0.02 2.49
CA ARG A 72 29.09 0.62 3.62
C ARG A 72 28.32 1.87 3.17
N LEU A 73 27.16 1.67 2.55
CA LEU A 73 26.17 2.73 2.32
C LEU A 73 25.16 2.79 3.47
N ALA A 74 24.55 3.97 3.64
CA ALA A 74 23.43 4.13 4.56
C ALA A 74 22.23 3.25 4.13
N PRO A 75 21.44 2.70 5.07
CA PRO A 75 20.31 1.82 4.75
C PRO A 75 19.30 2.40 3.74
N PHE A 76 19.00 3.70 3.83
CA PHE A 76 18.09 4.36 2.90
C PHE A 76 18.64 4.45 1.47
N SER A 77 19.96 4.61 1.31
CA SER A 77 20.61 4.59 0.00
C SER A 77 20.49 3.22 -0.66
N TRP A 78 20.60 2.14 0.12
CA TRP A 78 20.36 0.77 -0.37
C TRP A 78 18.91 0.57 -0.82
N VAL A 79 17.94 1.01 -0.02
CA VAL A 79 16.52 0.92 -0.38
C VAL A 79 16.23 1.68 -1.68
N PHE A 80 16.79 2.88 -1.82
CA PHE A 80 16.65 3.69 -3.02
C PHE A 80 17.25 2.98 -4.25
N LEU A 81 18.48 2.50 -4.15
CA LEU A 81 19.15 1.78 -5.24
C LEU A 81 18.38 0.52 -5.66
N PHE A 82 17.96 -0.31 -4.71
CA PHE A 82 17.19 -1.52 -5.02
C PHE A 82 15.84 -1.18 -5.65
N ARG A 83 15.19 -0.08 -5.25
CA ARG A 83 13.95 0.35 -5.89
C ARG A 83 14.19 0.86 -7.32
N LEU A 84 15.30 1.52 -7.61
CA LEU A 84 15.65 1.91 -8.98
C LEU A 84 15.89 0.70 -9.88
N LEU A 85 16.67 -0.29 -9.39
CA LEU A 85 16.90 -1.55 -10.12
C LEU A 85 15.58 -2.29 -10.37
N TRP A 86 14.69 -2.29 -9.37
CA TRP A 86 13.36 -2.88 -9.49
C TRP A 86 12.49 -2.22 -10.55
N LEU A 87 12.47 -0.89 -10.59
CA LEU A 87 11.76 -0.14 -11.62
C LEU A 87 12.36 -0.38 -13.01
N GLY A 88 13.67 -0.63 -13.09
CA GLY A 88 14.38 -1.07 -14.30
C GLY A 88 14.12 -2.54 -14.69
N GLY A 89 13.30 -3.28 -13.93
CA GLY A 89 12.90 -4.66 -14.24
C GLY A 89 13.70 -5.74 -13.54
N TRP A 90 14.75 -5.40 -12.78
CA TRP A 90 15.51 -6.37 -12.02
C TRP A 90 14.76 -6.74 -10.72
N SER A 91 14.45 -8.02 -10.53
CA SER A 91 13.61 -8.48 -9.41
C SER A 91 14.28 -9.48 -8.48
N GLY A 92 15.40 -10.09 -8.89
CA GLY A 92 16.05 -11.13 -8.09
C GLY A 92 15.05 -12.24 -7.73
N GLU A 93 14.91 -12.52 -6.43
CA GLU A 93 13.92 -13.48 -5.89
C GLU A 93 12.59 -12.82 -5.48
N ALA A 94 12.48 -11.49 -5.56
CA ALA A 94 11.26 -10.77 -5.20
C ALA A 94 10.29 -10.68 -6.39
N GLU A 95 9.06 -10.25 -6.11
CA GLU A 95 8.09 -9.92 -7.15
C GLU A 95 8.67 -8.89 -8.14
N SER A 96 8.49 -9.10 -9.45
CA SER A 96 8.92 -8.14 -10.47
C SER A 96 8.02 -6.91 -10.53
N TYR A 97 8.54 -5.80 -11.05
CA TYR A 97 7.74 -4.59 -11.24
C TYR A 97 6.49 -4.84 -12.11
N ARG A 98 6.64 -5.65 -13.18
CA ARG A 98 5.51 -6.04 -14.05
C ARG A 98 4.48 -6.89 -13.30
N ALA A 99 4.93 -7.82 -12.46
CA ALA A 99 4.02 -8.62 -11.62
C ALA A 99 3.29 -7.73 -10.59
N ALA A 100 3.99 -6.80 -9.93
CA ALA A 100 3.38 -5.84 -9.01
C ALA A 100 2.36 -4.93 -9.71
N GLN A 101 2.62 -4.54 -10.96
CA GLN A 101 1.68 -3.80 -11.78
C GLN A 101 0.42 -4.60 -12.10
N GLN A 102 0.55 -5.88 -12.46
CA GLN A 102 -0.60 -6.79 -12.68
C GLN A 102 -1.38 -7.03 -11.39
N ARG A 103 -0.68 -7.18 -10.26
CA ARG A 103 -1.29 -7.30 -8.95
C ARG A 103 -2.04 -6.02 -8.56
N ALA A 104 -1.50 -4.85 -8.89
CA ALA A 104 -2.19 -3.58 -8.70
C ALA A 104 -3.43 -3.45 -9.58
N ASP A 105 -3.44 -4.02 -10.79
CA ASP A 105 -4.66 -4.12 -11.62
C ASP A 105 -5.74 -4.96 -10.91
N ALA A 106 -5.38 -6.16 -10.44
CA ALA A 106 -6.31 -7.02 -9.71
C ALA A 106 -6.82 -6.38 -8.40
N ALA A 107 -5.95 -5.66 -7.68
CA ALA A 107 -6.34 -4.90 -6.49
C ALA A 107 -7.30 -3.76 -6.84
N CYS A 108 -7.04 -3.04 -7.94
CA CYS A 108 -7.89 -1.97 -8.43
C CYS A 108 -9.28 -2.49 -8.82
N ASP A 109 -9.36 -3.60 -9.58
CA ASP A 109 -10.63 -4.19 -9.98
C ASP A 109 -11.47 -4.62 -8.77
N ARG A 110 -10.84 -5.15 -7.72
CA ARG A 110 -11.52 -5.46 -6.45
C ARG A 110 -12.06 -4.23 -5.76
N LEU A 111 -11.28 -3.14 -5.69
CA LEU A 111 -11.75 -1.89 -5.07
C LEU A 111 -12.92 -1.28 -5.84
N VAL A 112 -12.86 -1.29 -7.18
CA VAL A 112 -13.96 -0.80 -8.03
C VAL A 112 -15.21 -1.64 -7.80
N ALA A 113 -15.09 -2.98 -7.79
CA ALA A 113 -16.22 -3.87 -7.56
C ALA A 113 -16.84 -3.69 -6.16
N LEU A 114 -16.02 -3.40 -5.14
CA LEU A 114 -16.51 -3.08 -3.80
C LEU A 114 -17.22 -1.72 -3.78
N ALA A 115 -16.65 -0.70 -4.43
CA ALA A 115 -17.24 0.63 -4.48
C ALA A 115 -18.57 0.66 -5.22
N GLN A 116 -18.76 -0.18 -6.25
CA GLN A 116 -20.03 -0.31 -6.95
C GLN A 116 -21.14 -0.98 -6.13
N LYS A 117 -20.77 -1.79 -5.13
CA LYS A 117 -21.73 -2.54 -4.29
C LYS A 117 -22.00 -1.88 -2.95
N ALA A 118 -21.14 -0.97 -2.53
CA ALA A 118 -21.24 -0.32 -1.23
C ALA A 118 -22.13 0.93 -1.32
N ASP A 119 -22.91 1.17 -0.27
CA ASP A 119 -23.71 2.40 -0.12
C ASP A 119 -22.86 3.62 0.31
N GLY A 120 -21.54 3.54 0.17
CA GLY A 120 -20.61 4.58 0.60
C GLY A 120 -19.14 4.30 0.27
N PRO A 121 -18.22 5.14 0.75
CA PRO A 121 -16.80 5.05 0.42
C PRO A 121 -16.16 3.73 0.84
N VAL A 122 -15.21 3.25 0.02
CA VAL A 122 -14.36 2.10 0.36
C VAL A 122 -13.00 2.60 0.84
N LEU A 123 -12.60 2.21 2.04
CA LEU A 123 -11.27 2.48 2.58
C LEU A 123 -10.35 1.28 2.34
N LEU A 124 -9.20 1.53 1.71
CA LEU A 124 -8.08 0.59 1.68
C LEU A 124 -6.99 1.04 2.66
N MET A 125 -6.72 0.22 3.69
CA MET A 125 -5.49 0.34 4.48
C MET A 125 -4.40 -0.56 3.88
N GLY A 126 -3.46 0.07 3.17
CA GLY A 126 -2.42 -0.60 2.39
C GLY A 126 -1.03 -0.03 2.65
N HIS A 127 -0.18 -0.06 1.62
CA HIS A 127 1.23 0.30 1.74
C HIS A 127 1.67 1.26 0.64
N GLY A 128 2.77 1.96 0.84
CA GLY A 128 3.15 3.11 0.02
C GLY A 128 3.36 2.79 -1.47
N ILE A 129 4.12 1.76 -1.83
CA ILE A 129 4.37 1.46 -3.25
C ILE A 129 3.13 0.85 -3.90
N MET A 130 2.52 -0.15 -3.25
CA MET A 130 1.31 -0.78 -3.77
C MET A 130 0.15 0.22 -3.94
N ASN A 131 -0.09 1.11 -2.98
CA ASN A 131 -1.14 2.13 -3.09
C ASN A 131 -0.88 3.10 -4.25
N ARG A 132 0.38 3.48 -4.52
CA ARG A 132 0.72 4.31 -5.69
C ARG A 132 0.43 3.59 -7.01
N LEU A 133 0.71 2.29 -7.09
CA LEU A 133 0.39 1.49 -8.27
C LEU A 133 -1.13 1.38 -8.46
N ILE A 134 -1.88 1.08 -7.40
CA ILE A 134 -3.35 1.03 -7.43
C ILE A 134 -3.94 2.38 -7.83
N ALA A 135 -3.45 3.48 -7.27
CA ALA A 135 -3.87 4.83 -7.63
C ALA A 135 -3.68 5.10 -9.14
N LYS A 136 -2.53 4.71 -9.70
CA LYS A 136 -2.29 4.80 -11.13
C LYS A 136 -3.31 3.99 -11.93
N ARG A 137 -3.66 2.78 -11.48
CA ARG A 137 -4.66 1.92 -12.12
C ARG A 137 -6.08 2.47 -12.05
N LEU A 138 -6.45 3.08 -10.92
CA LEU A 138 -7.72 3.78 -10.75
C LEU A 138 -7.83 4.95 -11.74
N MET A 139 -6.80 5.79 -11.82
CA MET A 139 -6.77 6.93 -12.74
C MET A 139 -6.85 6.48 -14.21
N GLN A 140 -6.18 5.39 -14.57
CA GLN A 140 -6.29 4.78 -15.90
C GLN A 140 -7.70 4.26 -16.22
N ARG A 141 -8.48 3.89 -15.20
CA ARG A 141 -9.89 3.48 -15.31
C ARG A 141 -10.86 4.65 -15.15
N GLY A 142 -10.39 5.90 -15.30
CA GLY A 142 -11.23 7.09 -15.30
C GLY A 142 -11.56 7.68 -13.92
N TRP A 143 -10.99 7.14 -12.83
CA TRP A 143 -11.17 7.72 -11.51
C TRP A 143 -10.35 9.01 -11.38
N ARG A 144 -10.94 10.05 -10.79
CA ARG A 144 -10.28 11.32 -10.52
C ARG A 144 -9.75 11.35 -9.11
N GLN A 145 -8.52 11.83 -8.97
CA GLN A 145 -7.92 12.08 -7.66
C GLN A 145 -8.44 13.41 -7.11
N SER A 146 -9.24 13.36 -6.05
CA SER A 146 -9.76 14.56 -5.39
C SER A 146 -8.84 15.05 -4.27
N ALA A 147 -8.08 14.15 -3.65
CA ALA A 147 -7.06 14.49 -2.67
C ALA A 147 -5.79 13.65 -2.87
N ALA A 148 -4.64 14.31 -2.87
CA ALA A 148 -3.35 13.65 -2.97
C ALA A 148 -2.90 13.10 -1.60
N PRO A 149 -2.32 11.89 -1.55
CA PRO A 149 -1.75 11.39 -0.31
C PRO A 149 -0.61 12.28 0.16
N GLY A 150 -0.61 12.61 1.45
CA GLY A 150 0.46 13.37 2.10
C GLY A 150 1.83 12.67 2.02
N LYS A 151 2.89 13.40 2.40
CA LYS A 151 4.24 12.85 2.49
C LYS A 151 4.38 12.06 3.80
N GLY A 152 4.84 10.81 3.72
CA GLY A 152 5.14 9.98 4.90
C GLY A 152 4.07 8.94 5.22
N HIS A 153 4.04 8.50 6.49
CA HIS A 153 3.02 7.60 7.01
C HIS A 153 1.66 8.31 7.11
N TRP A 154 0.57 7.55 7.21
CA TRP A 154 -0.81 8.07 7.31
C TRP A 154 -1.31 8.96 6.15
N GLY A 155 -0.61 8.97 5.02
CA GLY A 155 -1.06 9.69 3.82
C GLY A 155 -2.40 9.17 3.31
N LEU A 156 -3.42 10.02 3.27
CA LEU A 156 -4.75 9.72 2.74
C LEU A 156 -4.90 10.24 1.31
N GLY A 157 -5.16 9.34 0.36
CA GLY A 157 -5.58 9.69 -1.00
C GLY A 157 -7.06 9.41 -1.20
N ILE A 158 -7.78 10.33 -1.86
CA ILE A 158 -9.19 10.15 -2.20
C ILE A 158 -9.34 10.10 -3.72
N TYR A 159 -10.02 9.07 -4.19
CA TYR A 159 -10.30 8.83 -5.60
C TYR A 159 -11.80 8.64 -5.79
N GLN A 160 -12.36 9.28 -6.81
CA GLN A 160 -13.79 9.27 -7.10
C GLN A 160 -14.00 8.87 -8.56
N SER A 161 -14.98 8.01 -8.82
CA SER A 161 -15.40 7.75 -10.20
C SER A 161 -15.95 9.06 -10.78
N ALA A 162 -15.67 9.33 -12.05
CA ALA A 162 -16.35 10.42 -12.74
C ALA A 162 -17.87 10.17 -12.69
N PRO A 163 -18.69 11.21 -12.49
CA PRO A 163 -20.15 11.09 -12.60
C PRO A 163 -20.58 10.69 -14.01
#